data_AF-A0A6N2D461-F1
#
_entry.id   AF-A0A6N2D461-F1
#
_cell.length_a   1.000
_cell.length_b   1.000
_cell.length_c   1.000
_cell.angle_alpha   90.00
_cell.angle_beta   90.00
_cell.angle_gamma   90.00
#
_symmetry.space_group_name_H-M   'P 1'
#
loop_
_entity.id
_entity.type
_entity.pdbx_description
1 polymer ?
#
loop_
_entity_poly.entity_id
_entity_poly.type
_entity_poly.pdbx_seq_one_letter_code
_entity_poly.pdbx_strand_id
1 'polypeptide(L)'
;MLKRFLKALGRSDPQPQQEGPTSGEALLDALREPLASRLRDSEQSPDHALADLLVAMAESDIPDDATAESRRLYGRSLLPLLLDNDARPPGLQLRDEDLDPARALLRSFFFREGDMQEKASTLLKFIEKRFAAEHFGQAEILLELFDSEPATRRHNELNLFYESMLVRTNGTRRSPPGPDTLRDWQQMAERGAPLPELLRFLHQQAGIRFHIRRRNPDETRAWNEALPDRIEHHARSTFLERVPPARWRPAPDSLDDIRTLLENACGPDDFQRQVEHLTRSAYFISRTVGRTGFEPLLVRYVSWIRETFTSPAIAVLPSLHLSALDENLLFGDIVRSIVAERLSSTTRPERKCSPDNIPGALTATRNAIADLAIDVLPEGDYDLAGLVLDHAIGYTRQADTRHVRLHRLL
;
A
#
# COMPACT_ATOMS: atom_id res chain seq x y z
N MET A 1 12.73 -2.11 39.42
CA MET A 1 12.15 -3.39 38.96
C MET A 1 11.15 -3.24 37.81
N LEU A 2 10.37 -2.15 37.71
CA LEU A 2 9.46 -1.89 36.57
C LEU A 2 10.15 -1.74 35.19
N LYS A 3 11.37 -1.17 35.15
CA LYS A 3 12.19 -1.04 33.91
C LYS A 3 12.76 -2.36 33.37
N ARG A 4 12.77 -3.43 34.18
CA ARG A 4 13.14 -4.80 33.73
C ARG A 4 11.91 -5.59 33.25
N PHE A 5 10.72 -5.27 33.74
CA PHE A 5 9.45 -5.88 33.29
C PHE A 5 9.04 -5.40 31.89
N LEU A 6 9.29 -4.12 31.56
CA LEU A 6 9.08 -3.56 30.21
C LEU A 6 10.11 -4.05 29.17
N LYS A 7 11.21 -4.67 29.60
CA LYS A 7 12.20 -5.31 28.72
C LYS A 7 11.90 -6.81 28.50
N ALA A 8 10.98 -7.38 29.28
CA ALA A 8 10.56 -8.78 29.25
C ALA A 8 9.19 -9.00 28.59
N LEU A 9 8.40 -7.93 28.36
CA LEU A 9 7.31 -7.93 27.38
C LEU A 9 7.90 -7.86 25.98
N GLY A 10 8.61 -8.94 25.64
CA GLY A 10 9.31 -9.14 24.39
C GLY A 10 8.46 -8.61 23.25
N ARG A 11 9.01 -7.62 22.56
CA ARG A 11 8.92 -7.59 21.11
C ARG A 11 9.32 -8.99 20.68
N SER A 12 8.35 -9.84 20.43
CA SER A 12 8.48 -10.81 19.38
C SER A 12 8.79 -9.94 18.16
N ASP A 13 10.07 -9.90 17.79
CA ASP A 13 10.39 -9.66 16.39
C ASP A 13 9.39 -10.52 15.63
N PRO A 14 8.57 -9.96 14.72
CA PRO A 14 7.75 -10.80 13.88
C PRO A 14 8.74 -11.77 13.24
N GLN A 15 8.64 -13.05 13.62
CA GLN A 15 9.34 -14.10 12.89
C GLN A 15 9.08 -13.84 11.42
N PRO A 16 10.09 -14.00 10.54
CA PRO A 16 9.88 -13.84 9.11
C PRO A 16 8.69 -14.72 8.76
N GLN A 17 7.53 -14.07 8.54
CA GLN A 17 6.33 -14.78 8.14
C GLN A 17 6.74 -15.47 6.85
N GLN A 18 6.75 -16.80 6.90
CA GLN A 18 6.82 -17.60 5.68
C GLN A 18 5.76 -17.04 4.73
N GLU A 19 6.04 -17.07 3.43
CA GLU A 19 5.12 -16.70 2.34
C GLU A 19 3.88 -17.62 2.27
N GLY A 20 3.29 -17.96 3.41
CA GLY A 20 2.01 -18.61 3.49
C GLY A 20 0.89 -17.64 3.11
N PRO A 21 -0.28 -18.18 2.72
CA PRO A 21 -1.43 -17.36 2.44
C PRO A 21 -1.80 -16.54 3.69
N THR A 22 -2.13 -15.27 3.50
CA THR A 22 -2.77 -14.45 4.54
C THR A 22 -4.12 -15.05 4.95
N SER A 23 -4.69 -14.61 6.07
CA SER A 23 -6.02 -15.09 6.47
C SER A 23 -7.10 -14.71 5.45
N GLY A 24 -6.97 -13.56 4.78
CA GLY A 24 -7.87 -13.18 3.70
C GLY A 24 -7.66 -14.01 2.42
N GLU A 25 -6.43 -14.34 2.03
CA GLU A 25 -6.19 -15.30 0.92
C GLU A 25 -6.75 -16.67 1.19
N ALA A 26 -6.48 -17.22 2.38
CA ALA A 26 -6.96 -18.55 2.74
C ALA A 26 -8.50 -18.58 2.69
N LEU A 27 -9.14 -17.50 3.15
CA LEU A 27 -10.58 -17.32 3.05
C LEU A 27 -11.06 -17.22 1.58
N LEU A 28 -10.44 -16.37 0.77
CA LEU A 28 -10.78 -16.20 -0.64
C LEU A 28 -10.60 -17.50 -1.43
N ASP A 29 -9.47 -18.18 -1.27
CA ASP A 29 -9.19 -19.45 -1.93
C ASP A 29 -10.19 -20.53 -1.53
N ALA A 30 -10.62 -20.56 -0.26
CA ALA A 30 -11.68 -21.47 0.20
C ALA A 30 -13.06 -21.10 -0.38
N LEU A 31 -13.30 -19.83 -0.71
CA LEU A 31 -14.53 -19.34 -1.34
C LEU A 31 -14.56 -19.54 -2.87
N ARG A 32 -13.43 -19.85 -3.51
CA ARG A 32 -13.32 -19.94 -4.98
C ARG A 32 -14.24 -21.00 -5.60
N GLU A 33 -14.20 -22.23 -5.10
CA GLU A 33 -15.07 -23.31 -5.62
C GLU A 33 -16.56 -23.09 -5.29
N PRO A 34 -16.93 -22.70 -4.05
CA PRO A 34 -18.31 -22.28 -3.75
C PRO A 34 -18.81 -21.16 -4.67
N LEU A 35 -17.96 -20.18 -4.99
CA LEU A 35 -18.30 -19.09 -5.91
C LEU A 35 -18.53 -19.62 -7.31
N ALA A 36 -17.63 -20.45 -7.83
CA ALA A 36 -17.76 -21.07 -9.15
C ALA A 36 -19.05 -21.89 -9.26
N SER A 37 -19.42 -22.64 -8.21
CA SER A 37 -20.69 -23.38 -8.17
C SER A 37 -21.90 -22.44 -8.18
N ARG A 38 -21.88 -21.38 -7.36
CA ARG A 38 -23.00 -20.44 -7.26
C ARG A 38 -23.23 -19.65 -8.55
N LEU A 39 -22.13 -19.21 -9.19
CA LEU A 39 -22.17 -18.49 -10.46
C LEU A 39 -22.50 -19.37 -11.66
N ARG A 40 -22.51 -20.71 -11.52
CA ARG A 40 -22.97 -21.66 -12.55
C ARG A 40 -24.50 -21.72 -12.66
N ASP A 41 -25.21 -21.40 -11.59
CA ASP A 41 -26.68 -21.46 -11.55
C ASP A 41 -27.35 -20.09 -11.36
N SER A 42 -26.56 -19.02 -11.16
CA SER A 42 -27.04 -17.65 -10.94
C SER A 42 -26.53 -16.62 -11.97
N GLU A 43 -27.38 -15.65 -12.33
CA GLU A 43 -27.02 -14.44 -13.08
C GLU A 43 -26.45 -13.32 -12.17
N GLN A 44 -26.25 -13.61 -10.88
CA GLN A 44 -25.68 -12.66 -9.92
C GLN A 44 -24.24 -12.27 -10.32
N SER A 45 -23.88 -11.01 -10.10
CA SER A 45 -22.51 -10.57 -10.34
C SER A 45 -21.52 -11.27 -9.40
N PRO A 46 -20.27 -11.53 -9.85
CA PRO A 46 -19.23 -12.17 -9.03
C PRO A 46 -19.03 -11.54 -7.65
N ASP A 47 -18.98 -10.21 -7.58
CA ASP A 47 -18.78 -9.48 -6.33
C ASP A 47 -19.89 -9.75 -5.32
N HIS A 48 -21.15 -9.74 -5.79
CA HIS A 48 -22.29 -9.97 -4.90
C HIS A 48 -22.31 -11.42 -4.41
N ALA A 49 -22.03 -12.38 -5.30
CA ALA A 49 -21.96 -13.78 -4.92
C ALA A 49 -20.80 -14.06 -3.95
N LEU A 50 -19.64 -13.42 -4.13
CA LEU A 50 -18.50 -13.53 -3.24
C LEU A 50 -18.79 -12.93 -1.85
N ALA A 51 -19.42 -11.75 -1.80
CA ALA A 51 -19.83 -11.15 -0.54
C ALA A 51 -20.82 -12.04 0.23
N ASP A 52 -21.80 -12.62 -0.46
CA ASP A 52 -22.78 -13.53 0.16
C ASP A 52 -22.12 -14.80 0.71
N LEU A 53 -21.16 -15.37 -0.01
CA LEU A 53 -20.43 -16.55 0.43
C LEU A 53 -19.48 -16.25 1.58
N LEU A 54 -18.84 -15.07 1.57
CA LEU A 54 -17.99 -14.62 2.65
C LEU A 54 -18.77 -14.52 3.97
N VAL A 55 -19.99 -14.00 3.92
CA VAL A 55 -20.90 -13.95 5.09
C VAL A 55 -21.22 -15.36 5.58
N ALA A 56 -21.50 -16.29 4.67
CA ALA A 56 -21.84 -17.67 5.01
C ALA A 56 -20.66 -18.47 5.59
N MET A 57 -19.42 -18.14 5.23
CA MET A 57 -18.22 -18.83 5.71
C MET A 57 -17.55 -18.16 6.93
N ALA A 58 -17.52 -16.84 6.98
CA ALA A 58 -16.76 -16.11 8.00
C ALA A 58 -17.49 -16.02 9.34
N GLU A 59 -18.81 -16.22 9.39
CA GLU A 59 -19.61 -15.93 10.57
C GLU A 59 -20.65 -17.03 10.79
N SER A 60 -20.23 -18.13 11.41
CA SER A 60 -21.13 -19.19 11.89
C SER A 60 -22.07 -18.75 13.03
N ASP A 61 -21.88 -17.53 13.55
CA ASP A 61 -22.62 -16.94 14.67
C ASP A 61 -23.59 -15.81 14.22
N ILE A 62 -23.89 -15.67 12.93
CA ILE A 62 -24.92 -14.70 12.49
C ILE A 62 -26.29 -15.13 13.03
N PRO A 63 -27.08 -14.21 13.61
CA PRO A 63 -28.41 -14.53 14.10
C PRO A 63 -29.28 -15.18 13.02
N ASP A 64 -29.99 -16.25 13.38
CA ASP A 64 -30.87 -16.99 12.47
C ASP A 64 -31.98 -16.10 11.88
N ASP A 65 -32.36 -15.04 12.59
CA ASP A 65 -33.37 -14.05 12.19
C ASP A 65 -32.80 -12.88 11.35
N ALA A 66 -31.49 -12.83 11.11
CA ALA A 66 -30.88 -11.79 10.29
C ALA A 66 -31.40 -11.82 8.84
N THR A 67 -31.88 -10.67 8.35
CA THR A 67 -32.40 -10.56 6.97
C THR A 67 -31.31 -10.81 5.92
N ALA A 68 -31.71 -11.29 4.74
CA ALA A 68 -30.79 -11.45 3.61
C ALA A 68 -30.11 -10.13 3.19
N GLU A 69 -30.81 -9.01 3.34
CA GLU A 69 -30.27 -7.68 3.05
C GLU A 69 -29.19 -7.27 4.06
N SER A 70 -29.44 -7.42 5.36
CA SER A 70 -28.44 -7.15 6.42
C SER A 70 -27.18 -7.99 6.21
N ARG A 71 -27.34 -9.29 5.92
CA ARG A 71 -26.24 -10.21 5.62
C ARG A 71 -25.41 -9.73 4.44
N ARG A 72 -26.07 -9.34 3.33
CA ARG A 72 -25.41 -8.81 2.14
C ARG A 72 -24.65 -7.51 2.42
N LEU A 73 -25.26 -6.57 3.15
CA LEU A 73 -24.62 -5.30 3.48
C LEU A 73 -23.40 -5.51 4.39
N TYR A 74 -23.51 -6.38 5.39
CA TYR A 74 -22.38 -6.80 6.23
C TYR A 74 -21.22 -7.34 5.39
N GLY A 75 -21.48 -8.29 4.48
CA GLY A 75 -20.45 -8.85 3.59
C GLY A 75 -19.80 -7.81 2.68
N ARG A 76 -20.59 -6.86 2.18
CA ARG A 76 -20.10 -5.76 1.35
C ARG A 76 -19.25 -4.74 2.12
N SER A 77 -19.44 -4.60 3.42
CA SER A 77 -18.60 -3.77 4.29
C SER A 77 -17.34 -4.52 4.74
N LEU A 78 -17.44 -5.82 4.99
CA LEU A 78 -16.32 -6.65 5.46
C LEU A 78 -15.33 -7.01 4.33
N LEU A 79 -15.80 -7.31 3.13
CA LEU A 79 -14.93 -7.75 2.03
C LEU A 79 -13.86 -6.70 1.66
N PRO A 80 -14.19 -5.40 1.45
CA PRO A 80 -13.18 -4.38 1.19
C PRO A 80 -12.16 -4.27 2.33
N LEU A 81 -12.61 -4.29 3.60
CA LEU A 81 -11.73 -4.25 4.77
C LEU A 81 -10.67 -5.36 4.72
N LEU A 82 -11.08 -6.59 4.39
CA LEU A 82 -10.17 -7.73 4.29
C LEU A 82 -9.22 -7.61 3.09
N LEU A 83 -9.74 -7.21 1.92
CA LEU A 83 -8.92 -7.02 0.71
C LEU A 83 -7.88 -5.91 0.89
N ASP A 84 -8.26 -4.81 1.51
CA ASP A 84 -7.38 -3.67 1.77
C ASP A 84 -6.34 -4.00 2.84
N ASN A 85 -6.71 -4.80 3.84
CA ASN A 85 -5.76 -5.36 4.80
C ASN A 85 -4.73 -6.25 4.10
N ASP A 86 -5.18 -7.24 3.34
CA ASP A 86 -4.31 -8.17 2.60
C ASP A 86 -3.37 -7.44 1.63
N ALA A 87 -3.82 -6.33 1.05
CA ALA A 87 -3.01 -5.52 0.14
C ALA A 87 -1.77 -4.90 0.82
N ARG A 88 -1.72 -4.79 2.15
CA ARG A 88 -0.59 -4.23 2.92
C ARG A 88 0.59 -5.20 3.02
N PRO A 89 1.82 -4.71 3.29
CA PRO A 89 2.96 -5.56 3.62
C PRO A 89 2.64 -6.48 4.81
N PRO A 90 3.13 -7.74 4.84
CA PRO A 90 2.77 -8.69 5.90
C PRO A 90 2.98 -8.16 7.32
N GLY A 91 4.06 -7.41 7.55
CA GLY A 91 4.35 -6.79 8.85
C GLY A 91 3.41 -5.64 9.25
N LEU A 92 2.62 -5.12 8.31
CA LEU A 92 1.68 -4.01 8.49
C LEU A 92 0.22 -4.47 8.38
N GLN A 93 -0.06 -5.75 8.21
CA GLN A 93 -1.42 -6.29 8.20
C GLN A 93 -1.99 -6.37 9.62
N LEU A 94 -3.30 -6.12 9.73
CA LEU A 94 -4.11 -6.48 10.89
C LEU A 94 -4.19 -8.01 10.96
N ARG A 95 -3.92 -8.56 12.15
CA ARG A 95 -4.13 -9.98 12.44
C ARG A 95 -5.62 -10.26 12.66
N ASP A 96 -6.01 -11.52 12.69
CA ASP A 96 -7.42 -11.88 12.95
C ASP A 96 -7.93 -11.31 14.27
N GLU A 97 -7.13 -11.36 15.34
CA GLU A 97 -7.42 -10.73 16.64
C GLU A 97 -7.60 -9.21 16.57
N ASP A 98 -6.94 -8.56 15.60
CA ASP A 98 -7.01 -7.12 15.39
C ASP A 98 -8.24 -6.72 14.56
N LEU A 99 -8.84 -7.68 13.84
CA LEU A 99 -10.07 -7.50 13.05
C LEU A 99 -11.34 -7.73 13.89
N ASP A 100 -11.23 -8.40 15.04
CA ASP A 100 -12.39 -8.70 15.90
C ASP A 100 -13.18 -7.45 16.34
N PRO A 101 -12.57 -6.32 16.73
CA PRO A 101 -13.31 -5.11 17.07
C PRO A 101 -14.11 -4.54 15.88
N ALA A 102 -13.54 -4.62 14.67
CA ALA A 102 -14.20 -4.21 13.43
C ALA A 102 -15.38 -5.14 13.10
N ARG A 103 -15.18 -6.46 13.16
CA ARG A 103 -16.25 -7.45 12.97
C ARG A 103 -17.37 -7.28 13.99
N ALA A 104 -17.04 -7.03 15.25
CA ALA A 104 -18.02 -6.81 16.31
C ALA A 104 -18.85 -5.52 16.08
N LEU A 105 -18.23 -4.43 15.62
CA LEU A 105 -18.95 -3.21 15.25
C LEU A 105 -19.90 -3.44 14.08
N LEU A 106 -19.43 -4.10 13.01
CA LEU A 106 -20.24 -4.40 11.83
C LEU A 106 -21.42 -5.31 12.19
N ARG A 107 -21.22 -6.32 13.04
CA ARG A 107 -22.30 -7.19 13.54
C ARG A 107 -23.33 -6.40 14.34
N SER A 108 -22.86 -5.55 15.27
CA SER A 108 -23.74 -4.69 16.06
C SER A 108 -24.60 -3.76 15.17
N PHE A 109 -24.01 -3.21 14.12
CA PHE A 109 -24.70 -2.32 13.19
C PHE A 109 -25.73 -3.05 12.31
N PHE A 110 -25.34 -4.14 11.64
CA PHE A 110 -26.19 -4.81 10.64
C PHE A 110 -27.18 -5.84 11.22
N PHE A 111 -26.84 -6.43 12.37
CA PHE A 111 -27.65 -7.46 13.04
C PHE A 111 -28.25 -7.01 14.37
N ARG A 112 -28.02 -5.74 14.77
CA ARG A 112 -28.54 -5.15 16.01
C ARG A 112 -28.08 -5.90 17.28
N GLU A 113 -26.88 -6.47 17.23
CA GLU A 113 -26.28 -7.17 18.36
C GLU A 113 -25.62 -6.21 19.37
N GLY A 114 -26.09 -6.22 20.61
CA GLY A 114 -25.42 -5.55 21.73
C GLY A 114 -25.31 -4.02 21.60
N ASP A 115 -24.41 -3.43 22.40
CA ASP A 115 -24.20 -1.99 22.47
C ASP A 115 -23.22 -1.50 21.39
N MET A 116 -23.78 -0.98 20.29
CA MET A 116 -23.01 -0.39 19.18
C MET A 116 -22.06 0.72 19.65
N GLN A 117 -22.46 1.52 20.64
CA GLN A 117 -21.67 2.64 21.13
C GLN A 117 -20.42 2.15 21.88
N GLU A 118 -20.56 1.08 22.67
CA GLU A 118 -19.42 0.43 23.32
C GLU A 118 -18.46 -0.19 22.29
N LYS A 119 -18.98 -0.87 21.26
CA LYS A 119 -18.15 -1.45 20.18
C LYS A 119 -17.42 -0.37 19.38
N ALA A 120 -18.10 0.70 19.03
CA ALA A 120 -17.51 1.86 18.36
C ALA A 120 -16.40 2.48 19.20
N SER A 121 -16.63 2.71 20.51
CA SER A 121 -15.61 3.26 21.42
C SER A 121 -14.39 2.33 21.54
N THR A 122 -14.63 1.01 21.57
CA THR A 122 -13.55 0.01 21.62
C THR A 122 -12.70 0.05 20.35
N LEU A 123 -13.33 0.11 19.18
CA LEU A 123 -12.61 0.21 17.91
C LEU A 123 -11.84 1.54 17.80
N LEU A 124 -12.43 2.68 18.21
CA LEU A 124 -11.74 3.97 18.20
C LEU A 124 -10.49 3.97 19.10
N LYS A 125 -10.57 3.43 20.32
CA LYS A 125 -9.40 3.27 21.20
C LYS A 125 -8.32 2.39 20.57
N PHE A 126 -8.72 1.37 19.82
CA PHE A 126 -7.79 0.51 19.09
C PHE A 126 -7.12 1.28 17.94
N ILE A 127 -7.89 2.05 17.17
CA ILE A 127 -7.36 2.93 16.11
C ILE A 127 -6.37 3.94 16.69
N GLU A 128 -6.69 4.60 17.80
CA GLU A 128 -5.78 5.53 18.49
C GLU A 128 -4.47 4.84 18.90
N LYS A 129 -4.54 3.60 19.41
CA LYS A 129 -3.36 2.81 19.75
C LYS A 129 -2.51 2.49 18.50
N ARG A 130 -3.14 2.18 17.36
CA ARG A 130 -2.42 1.92 16.09
C ARG A 130 -1.79 3.19 15.54
N PHE A 131 -2.49 4.30 15.60
CA PHE A 131 -1.97 5.62 15.23
C PHE A 131 -0.75 6.00 16.08
N ALA A 132 -0.84 5.86 17.40
CA ALA A 132 0.27 6.12 18.32
C ALA A 132 1.48 5.18 18.12
N ALA A 133 1.25 4.02 17.51
CA ALA A 133 2.29 3.06 17.14
C ALA A 133 2.88 3.30 15.73
N GLU A 134 2.49 4.37 15.04
CA GLU A 134 2.89 4.69 13.66
C GLU A 134 2.38 3.68 12.61
N HIS A 135 1.33 2.91 12.93
CA HIS A 135 0.68 1.98 11.99
C HIS A 135 -0.48 2.67 11.26
N PHE A 136 -0.17 3.69 10.46
CA PHE A 136 -1.19 4.55 9.84
C PHE A 136 -2.04 3.81 8.82
N GLY A 137 -1.47 2.88 8.04
CA GLY A 137 -2.25 2.09 7.09
C GLY A 137 -3.33 1.23 7.77
N GLN A 138 -3.06 0.73 8.97
CA GLN A 138 -4.03 -0.01 9.77
C GLN A 138 -5.14 0.90 10.31
N ALA A 139 -4.77 2.08 10.81
CA ALA A 139 -5.73 3.07 11.29
C ALA A 139 -6.65 3.58 10.16
N GLU A 140 -6.08 3.83 8.97
CA GLU A 140 -6.80 4.26 7.77
C GLU A 140 -7.91 3.26 7.41
N ILE A 141 -7.55 1.98 7.22
CA ILE A 141 -8.49 0.91 6.85
C ILE A 141 -9.65 0.79 7.87
N LEU A 142 -9.34 0.90 9.17
CA LEU A 142 -10.35 0.79 10.22
C LEU A 142 -11.24 2.03 10.33
N LEU A 143 -10.73 3.22 10.02
CA LEU A 143 -11.51 4.46 10.02
C LEU A 143 -12.57 4.48 8.92
N GLU A 144 -12.37 3.74 7.83
CA GLU A 144 -13.37 3.61 6.76
C GLU A 144 -14.68 2.95 7.20
N LEU A 145 -14.66 2.21 8.32
CA LEU A 145 -15.85 1.58 8.89
C LEU A 145 -16.78 2.60 9.56
N PHE A 146 -16.30 3.79 9.88
CA PHE A 146 -17.11 4.85 10.46
C PHE A 146 -17.71 5.68 9.33
N ASP A 147 -19.04 5.60 9.19
CA ASP A 147 -19.80 6.51 8.35
C ASP A 147 -19.75 7.91 8.99
N SER A 148 -18.71 8.64 8.63
CA SER A 148 -18.43 9.99 9.12
C SER A 148 -18.81 10.99 8.03
N GLU A 149 -19.32 12.15 8.45
CA GLU A 149 -19.62 13.24 7.51
C GLU A 149 -18.42 13.46 6.58
N PRO A 150 -18.64 13.74 5.27
CA PRO A 150 -17.55 13.85 4.29
C PRO A 150 -16.39 14.76 4.75
N ALA A 151 -16.71 15.85 5.45
CA ALA A 151 -15.73 16.76 6.04
C ALA A 151 -14.83 16.09 7.09
N THR A 152 -15.39 15.24 7.95
CA THR A 152 -14.63 14.48 8.97
C THR A 152 -13.76 13.42 8.31
N ARG A 153 -14.31 12.67 7.34
CA ARG A 153 -13.55 11.66 6.59
C ARG A 153 -12.33 12.29 5.90
N ARG A 154 -12.55 13.44 5.25
CA ARG A 154 -11.48 14.22 4.61
C ARG A 154 -10.45 14.72 5.60
N HIS A 155 -10.88 15.28 6.74
CA HIS A 155 -9.97 15.75 7.78
C HIS A 155 -9.08 14.61 8.29
N ASN A 156 -9.66 13.44 8.52
CA ASN A 156 -8.94 12.24 8.93
C ASN A 156 -7.94 11.78 7.85
N GLU A 157 -8.35 11.72 6.58
CA GLU A 157 -7.47 11.35 5.46
C GLU A 157 -6.29 12.32 5.32
N LEU A 158 -6.55 13.64 5.36
CA LEU A 158 -5.50 14.66 5.29
C LEU A 158 -4.54 14.55 6.47
N ASN A 159 -5.05 14.38 7.69
CA ASN A 159 -4.21 14.21 8.88
C ASN A 159 -3.35 12.94 8.78
N LEU A 160 -3.95 11.81 8.39
CA LEU A 160 -3.22 10.55 8.15
C LEU A 160 -2.14 10.72 7.09
N PHE A 161 -2.46 11.42 5.99
CA PHE A 161 -1.49 11.74 4.95
C PHE A 161 -0.30 12.55 5.50
N TYR A 162 -0.57 13.64 6.22
CA TYR A 162 0.48 14.49 6.79
C TYR A 162 1.33 13.73 7.82
N GLU A 163 0.71 12.95 8.70
CA GLU A 163 1.40 12.19 9.75
C GLU A 163 2.25 11.06 9.17
N SER A 164 1.70 10.34 8.18
CA SER A 164 2.45 9.33 7.42
C SER A 164 3.67 9.95 6.74
N MET A 165 3.51 11.10 6.07
CA MET A 165 4.62 11.80 5.42
C MET A 165 5.62 12.37 6.43
N LEU A 166 5.16 12.85 7.58
CA LEU A 166 6.02 13.30 8.68
C LEU A 166 6.90 12.14 9.17
N VAL A 167 6.33 10.94 9.36
CA VAL A 167 7.09 9.76 9.77
C VAL A 167 8.06 9.29 8.67
N ARG A 168 7.70 9.39 7.39
CA ARG A 168 8.64 9.14 6.28
C ARG A 168 9.84 10.09 6.34
N THR A 169 9.58 11.39 6.49
CA THR A 169 10.57 12.47 6.39
C THR A 169 11.39 12.71 7.65
N ASN A 170 10.83 12.47 8.82
CA ASN A 170 11.45 12.71 10.13
C ASN A 170 11.72 11.43 10.93
N GLY A 171 11.18 10.28 10.51
CA GLY A 171 11.40 9.00 11.19
C GLY A 171 12.89 8.69 11.33
N THR A 172 13.32 8.38 12.54
CA THR A 172 14.72 8.06 12.84
C THR A 172 14.89 6.55 12.99
N ARG A 173 16.08 6.07 12.67
CA ARG A 173 16.45 4.68 12.91
C ARG A 173 16.55 4.43 14.42
N ARG A 174 15.88 3.38 14.90
CA ARG A 174 15.86 3.04 16.33
C ARG A 174 17.10 2.25 16.75
N SER A 175 17.61 1.38 15.88
CA SER A 175 18.78 0.53 16.15
C SER A 175 19.80 0.64 15.00
N PRO A 176 20.77 1.57 15.08
CA PRO A 176 21.82 1.71 14.07
C PRO A 176 22.60 0.40 13.87
N PRO A 177 23.00 0.04 12.64
CA PRO A 177 23.82 -1.14 12.40
C PRO A 177 25.19 -1.00 13.09
N GLY A 178 25.78 -2.13 13.46
CA GLY A 178 27.12 -2.15 14.07
C GLY A 178 28.22 -1.74 13.08
N PRO A 179 29.43 -1.38 13.57
CA PRO A 179 30.54 -0.95 12.73
C PRO A 179 30.95 -2.01 11.68
N ASP A 180 30.89 -3.28 12.07
CA ASP A 180 31.23 -4.39 11.18
C ASP A 180 30.20 -4.53 10.06
N THR A 181 28.91 -4.41 10.37
CA THR A 181 27.83 -4.39 9.36
C THR A 181 27.99 -3.24 8.36
N LEU A 182 28.37 -2.04 8.83
CA LEU A 182 28.62 -0.90 7.95
C LEU A 182 29.83 -1.12 7.04
N ARG A 183 30.88 -1.75 7.56
CA ARG A 183 32.07 -2.12 6.77
C ARG A 183 31.71 -3.17 5.71
N ASP A 184 30.97 -4.20 6.09
CA ASP A 184 30.54 -5.26 5.18
C ASP A 184 29.65 -4.69 4.06
N TRP A 185 28.74 -3.76 4.42
CA TRP A 185 27.92 -3.04 3.45
C TRP A 185 28.77 -2.26 2.43
N GLN A 186 29.74 -1.47 2.91
CA GLN A 186 30.63 -0.70 2.04
C GLN A 186 31.42 -1.61 1.09
N GLN A 187 31.97 -2.71 1.59
CA GLN A 187 32.69 -3.68 0.76
C GLN A 187 31.76 -4.34 -0.29
N MET A 188 30.51 -4.64 0.08
CA MET A 188 29.50 -5.16 -0.85
C MET A 188 29.11 -4.16 -1.94
N ALA A 189 28.97 -2.89 -1.58
CA ALA A 189 28.68 -1.81 -2.52
C ALA A 189 29.84 -1.65 -3.52
N GLU A 190 31.07 -1.54 -3.02
CA GLU A 190 32.32 -1.33 -3.77
C GLU A 190 32.61 -2.47 -4.76
N ARG A 191 32.37 -3.73 -4.36
CA ARG A 191 32.60 -4.90 -5.24
C ARG A 191 31.57 -5.05 -6.36
N GLY A 192 30.57 -4.17 -6.44
CA GLY A 192 29.55 -4.28 -7.48
C GLY A 192 28.53 -5.39 -7.21
N ALA A 193 28.22 -5.73 -5.95
CA ALA A 193 27.26 -6.79 -5.63
C ALA A 193 25.90 -6.59 -6.35
N PRO A 194 25.29 -7.65 -6.89
CA PRO A 194 24.02 -7.58 -7.61
C PRO A 194 22.87 -7.15 -6.69
N LEU A 195 21.82 -6.55 -7.27
CA LEU A 195 20.70 -5.99 -6.51
C LEU A 195 20.08 -6.97 -5.50
N PRO A 196 19.70 -8.21 -5.86
CA PRO A 196 19.10 -9.14 -4.88
C PRO A 196 19.98 -9.40 -3.67
N GLU A 197 21.30 -9.40 -3.85
CA GLU A 197 22.25 -9.59 -2.76
C GLU A 197 22.29 -8.38 -1.81
N LEU A 198 22.23 -7.16 -2.36
CA LEU A 198 22.11 -5.93 -1.57
C LEU A 198 20.78 -5.93 -0.78
N LEU A 199 19.67 -6.28 -1.42
CA LEU A 199 18.35 -6.32 -0.78
C LEU A 199 18.32 -7.32 0.38
N ARG A 200 18.89 -8.51 0.18
CA ARG A 200 19.00 -9.55 1.21
C ARG A 200 19.87 -9.10 2.38
N PHE A 201 20.99 -8.43 2.12
CA PHE A 201 21.82 -7.86 3.17
C PHE A 201 21.06 -6.82 3.99
N LEU A 202 20.40 -5.87 3.31
CA LEU A 202 19.59 -4.82 3.96
C LEU A 202 18.49 -5.41 4.84
N HIS A 203 17.84 -6.48 4.38
CA HIS A 203 16.83 -7.18 5.17
C HIS A 203 17.44 -7.82 6.43
N GLN A 204 18.49 -8.64 6.25
CA GLN A 204 19.03 -9.49 7.32
C GLN A 204 19.85 -8.72 8.35
N GLN A 205 20.58 -7.68 7.91
CA GLN A 205 21.55 -6.98 8.74
C GLN A 205 21.10 -5.56 9.13
N ALA A 206 20.19 -4.95 8.37
CA ALA A 206 19.75 -3.58 8.59
C ALA A 206 18.23 -3.43 8.78
N GLY A 207 17.44 -4.52 8.82
CA GLY A 207 16.00 -4.45 9.05
C GLY A 207 15.23 -3.63 8.01
N ILE A 208 15.80 -3.46 6.81
CA ILE A 208 15.21 -2.71 5.69
C ILE A 208 14.74 -3.73 4.66
N ARG A 209 13.44 -3.76 4.41
CA ARG A 209 12.79 -4.72 3.54
C ARG A 209 12.24 -4.04 2.31
N PHE A 210 12.58 -4.56 1.13
CA PHE A 210 12.09 -4.04 -0.13
C PHE A 210 11.00 -4.96 -0.69
N HIS A 211 9.93 -4.35 -1.16
CA HIS A 211 8.72 -5.05 -1.59
C HIS A 211 8.30 -4.60 -2.98
N ILE A 212 7.65 -5.50 -3.70
CA ILE A 212 7.00 -5.25 -4.98
C ILE A 212 5.52 -5.59 -4.82
N ARG A 213 4.64 -4.66 -5.19
CA ARG A 213 3.20 -4.90 -5.19
C ARG A 213 2.83 -5.77 -6.40
N ARG A 214 2.39 -7.00 -6.17
CA ARG A 214 2.04 -7.95 -7.24
C ARG A 214 0.90 -8.88 -6.85
N ARG A 215 0.17 -9.38 -7.85
CA ARG A 215 -0.70 -10.56 -7.69
C ARG A 215 0.14 -11.82 -7.85
N ASN A 216 -0.27 -12.90 -7.21
CA ASN A 216 0.29 -14.22 -7.47
C ASN A 216 -0.20 -14.70 -8.85
N PRO A 217 0.70 -15.02 -9.80
CA PRO A 217 0.30 -15.49 -11.12
C PRO A 217 -0.56 -16.76 -11.08
N ASP A 218 -0.25 -17.68 -10.17
CA ASP A 218 -0.97 -18.95 -10.07
C ASP A 218 -2.36 -18.77 -9.46
N GLU A 219 -2.50 -17.94 -8.42
CA GLU A 219 -3.83 -17.56 -7.89
C GLU A 219 -4.65 -16.84 -8.98
N THR A 220 -4.02 -15.91 -9.70
CA THR A 220 -4.70 -15.15 -10.77
C THR A 220 -5.22 -16.09 -11.85
N ARG A 221 -4.41 -17.09 -12.24
CA ARG A 221 -4.81 -18.12 -13.21
C ARG A 221 -5.97 -18.94 -12.66
N ALA A 222 -5.87 -19.43 -11.43
CA ALA A 222 -6.92 -20.24 -10.81
C ALA A 222 -8.24 -19.49 -10.65
N TRP A 223 -8.20 -18.21 -10.27
CA TRP A 223 -9.38 -17.35 -10.19
C TRP A 223 -10.00 -17.08 -11.56
N ASN A 224 -9.17 -16.86 -12.59
CA ASN A 224 -9.66 -16.72 -13.95
C ASN A 224 -10.34 -18.00 -14.43
N GLU A 225 -9.77 -19.19 -14.16
CA GLU A 225 -10.34 -20.49 -14.54
C GLU A 225 -11.63 -20.85 -13.77
N ALA A 226 -11.76 -20.39 -12.52
CA ALA A 226 -12.94 -20.65 -11.70
C ALA A 226 -14.19 -19.89 -12.15
N LEU A 227 -14.04 -18.79 -12.90
CA LEU A 227 -15.17 -17.98 -13.35
C LEU A 227 -15.83 -18.60 -14.60
N PRO A 228 -17.15 -18.87 -14.57
CA PRO A 228 -17.89 -19.35 -15.73
C PRO A 228 -17.78 -18.43 -16.95
N ASP A 229 -17.66 -19.00 -18.15
CA ASP A 229 -17.52 -18.24 -19.41
C ASP A 229 -18.71 -17.35 -19.77
N ARG A 230 -19.89 -17.61 -19.17
CA ARG A 230 -21.10 -16.80 -19.37
C ARG A 230 -21.04 -15.42 -18.72
N ILE A 231 -20.09 -15.19 -17.82
CA ILE A 231 -19.95 -13.90 -17.14
C ILE A 231 -19.44 -12.89 -18.16
N GLU A 232 -20.14 -11.76 -18.26
CA GLU A 232 -19.76 -10.69 -19.17
C GLU A 232 -18.29 -10.29 -19.00
N HIS A 233 -17.58 -10.09 -20.12
CA HIS A 233 -16.15 -9.78 -20.12
C HIS A 233 -15.80 -8.58 -19.22
N HIS A 234 -16.63 -7.55 -19.21
CA HIS A 234 -16.41 -6.38 -18.36
C HIS A 234 -16.54 -6.75 -16.87
N ALA A 235 -17.60 -7.44 -16.46
CA ALA A 235 -17.77 -7.89 -15.07
C ALA A 235 -16.64 -8.83 -14.62
N ARG A 236 -16.17 -9.71 -15.52
CA ARG A 236 -15.01 -10.58 -15.29
C ARG A 236 -13.72 -9.77 -15.07
N SER A 237 -13.44 -8.80 -15.95
CA SER A 237 -12.25 -7.93 -15.82
C SER A 237 -12.27 -7.16 -14.49
N THR A 238 -13.37 -6.48 -14.19
CA THR A 238 -13.53 -5.67 -12.97
C THR A 238 -13.44 -6.52 -11.69
N PHE A 239 -13.86 -7.79 -11.74
CA PHE A 239 -13.68 -8.73 -10.63
C PHE A 239 -12.21 -9.17 -10.49
N LEU A 240 -11.57 -9.59 -11.59
CA LEU A 240 -10.17 -10.06 -11.58
C LEU A 240 -9.15 -8.93 -11.30
N GLU A 241 -9.56 -7.67 -11.51
CA GLU A 241 -8.83 -6.49 -11.04
C GLU A 241 -8.81 -6.36 -9.51
N ARG A 242 -9.66 -7.07 -8.78
CA ARG A 242 -9.72 -7.02 -7.31
C ARG A 242 -9.39 -8.36 -6.66
N VAL A 243 -9.71 -9.48 -7.31
CA VAL A 243 -9.56 -10.83 -6.76
C VAL A 243 -8.77 -11.73 -7.73
N PRO A 244 -7.61 -12.27 -7.32
CA PRO A 244 -6.97 -12.08 -6.02
C PRO A 244 -6.39 -10.66 -5.86
N PRO A 245 -6.28 -10.14 -4.63
CA PRO A 245 -5.74 -8.81 -4.38
C PRO A 245 -4.25 -8.72 -4.75
N ALA A 246 -3.83 -7.57 -5.26
CA ALA A 246 -2.43 -7.25 -5.45
C ALA A 246 -1.80 -6.81 -4.12
N ARG A 247 -0.74 -7.50 -3.70
CA ARG A 247 -0.17 -7.38 -2.35
C ARG A 247 1.29 -7.00 -2.39
N TRP A 248 1.76 -6.31 -1.35
CA TRP A 248 3.18 -6.07 -1.15
C TRP A 248 3.86 -7.37 -0.74
N ARG A 249 4.70 -7.90 -1.63
CA ARG A 249 5.50 -9.11 -1.37
C ARG A 249 6.98 -8.76 -1.34
N PRO A 250 7.81 -9.46 -0.55
CA PRO A 250 9.26 -9.32 -0.63
C PRO A 250 9.75 -9.43 -2.07
N ALA A 251 10.75 -8.62 -2.42
CA ALA A 251 11.41 -8.73 -3.70
C ALA A 251 12.02 -10.14 -3.86
N PRO A 252 11.85 -10.81 -5.02
CA PRO A 252 12.47 -12.11 -5.28
C PRO A 252 13.99 -12.10 -5.14
N ASP A 253 14.57 -13.25 -4.85
CA ASP A 253 16.04 -13.43 -4.77
C ASP A 253 16.73 -13.46 -6.15
N SER A 254 15.96 -13.49 -7.24
CA SER A 254 16.44 -13.49 -8.62
C SER A 254 16.24 -12.13 -9.28
N LEU A 255 17.31 -11.62 -9.93
CA LEU A 255 17.25 -10.37 -10.69
C LEU A 255 16.33 -10.49 -11.92
N ASP A 256 16.34 -11.64 -12.58
CA ASP A 256 15.48 -11.87 -13.75
C ASP A 256 14.00 -11.88 -13.34
N ASP A 257 13.67 -12.46 -12.19
CA ASP A 257 12.30 -12.46 -11.67
C ASP A 257 11.85 -11.03 -11.29
N ILE A 258 12.72 -10.26 -10.61
CA ILE A 258 12.45 -8.84 -10.34
C ILE A 258 12.19 -8.09 -11.65
N ARG A 259 13.05 -8.28 -12.65
CA ARG A 259 12.92 -7.62 -13.95
C ARG A 259 11.60 -7.96 -14.62
N THR A 260 11.28 -9.24 -14.77
CA THR A 260 10.04 -9.70 -15.42
C THR A 260 8.80 -9.19 -14.69
N LEU A 261 8.79 -9.13 -13.37
CA LEU A 261 7.67 -8.57 -12.61
C LEU A 261 7.46 -7.08 -12.91
N LEU A 262 8.54 -6.31 -12.95
CA LEU A 262 8.47 -4.87 -13.19
C LEU A 262 8.16 -4.55 -14.65
N GLU A 263 8.66 -5.33 -15.61
CA GLU A 263 8.30 -5.22 -17.03
C GLU A 263 6.81 -5.47 -17.24
N ASN A 264 6.26 -6.52 -16.62
CA ASN A 264 4.83 -6.83 -16.70
C ASN A 264 3.94 -5.80 -15.98
N ALA A 265 4.47 -5.13 -14.95
CA ALA A 265 3.79 -4.08 -14.20
C ALA A 265 4.04 -2.67 -14.75
N CYS A 266 4.82 -2.49 -15.82
CA CYS A 266 5.14 -1.17 -16.35
C CYS A 266 4.07 -0.72 -17.36
N GLY A 267 2.92 -0.29 -16.84
CA GLY A 267 1.78 0.17 -17.62
C GLY A 267 1.42 1.66 -17.43
N PRO A 268 0.42 2.17 -18.17
CA PRO A 268 -0.12 3.52 -17.99
C PRO A 268 -0.63 3.80 -16.57
N ASP A 269 -1.28 2.82 -15.95
CA ASP A 269 -1.82 2.94 -14.59
C ASP A 269 -0.70 3.06 -13.56
N ASP A 270 0.38 2.28 -13.71
CA ASP A 270 1.57 2.36 -12.86
C ASP A 270 2.30 3.69 -13.00
N PHE A 271 2.43 4.19 -14.24
CA PHE A 271 2.93 5.53 -14.49
C PHE A 271 2.08 6.57 -13.76
N GLN A 272 0.75 6.51 -13.91
CA GLN A 272 -0.16 7.45 -13.25
C GLN A 272 -0.03 7.39 -11.72
N ARG A 273 -0.05 6.18 -11.14
CA ARG A 273 0.14 5.98 -9.70
C ARG A 273 1.47 6.57 -9.21
N GLN A 274 2.54 6.42 -9.99
CA GLN A 274 3.84 6.98 -9.66
C GLN A 274 3.80 8.52 -9.70
N VAL A 275 3.17 9.12 -10.70
CA VAL A 275 3.00 10.59 -10.77
C VAL A 275 2.16 11.10 -9.60
N GLU A 276 1.09 10.41 -9.21
CA GLU A 276 0.29 10.73 -8.04
C GLU A 276 1.12 10.68 -6.75
N HIS A 277 1.92 9.62 -6.57
CA HIS A 277 2.84 9.48 -5.43
C HIS A 277 3.85 10.64 -5.34
N LEU A 278 4.51 10.97 -6.45
CA LEU A 278 5.46 12.08 -6.53
C LEU A 278 4.79 13.43 -6.25
N THR A 279 3.57 13.62 -6.76
CA THR A 279 2.78 14.84 -6.56
C THR A 279 2.38 15.02 -5.11
N ARG A 280 1.90 13.95 -4.44
CA ARG A 280 1.61 13.96 -3.00
C ARG A 280 2.85 14.30 -2.19
N SER A 281 3.98 13.67 -2.50
CA SER A 281 5.25 13.93 -1.81
C SER A 281 5.72 15.38 -1.96
N ALA A 282 5.69 15.92 -3.19
CA ALA A 282 6.05 17.31 -3.45
C ALA A 282 5.09 18.30 -2.76
N TYR A 283 3.79 17.99 -2.73
CA TYR A 283 2.81 18.80 -2.01
C TYR A 283 3.11 18.86 -0.52
N PHE A 284 3.34 17.72 0.14
CA PHE A 284 3.72 17.68 1.54
C PHE A 284 4.96 18.54 1.83
N ILE A 285 6.04 18.36 1.04
CA ILE A 285 7.29 19.12 1.20
C ILE A 285 7.01 20.64 1.05
N SER A 286 6.19 21.04 0.08
CA SER A 286 5.84 22.45 -0.15
C SER A 286 5.03 23.09 0.99
N ARG A 287 4.32 22.27 1.77
CA ARG A 287 3.48 22.71 2.89
C ARG A 287 4.20 22.65 4.23
N THR A 288 5.34 21.97 4.30
CA THR A 288 6.06 21.80 5.55
C THR A 288 6.73 23.11 5.97
N VAL A 289 6.54 23.51 7.23
CA VAL A 289 7.13 24.73 7.78
C VAL A 289 8.57 24.45 8.23
N GLY A 290 9.51 25.29 7.80
CA GLY A 290 10.93 25.21 8.17
C GLY A 290 11.79 24.50 7.12
N ARG A 291 13.09 24.32 7.43
CA ARG A 291 14.02 23.59 6.58
C ARG A 291 14.02 22.11 6.99
N THR A 292 13.40 21.29 6.16
CA THR A 292 13.28 19.83 6.31
C THR A 292 14.48 19.08 5.72
N GLY A 293 15.20 19.71 4.80
CA GLY A 293 16.21 19.06 3.98
C GLY A 293 15.63 18.33 2.77
N PHE A 294 14.31 18.26 2.59
CA PHE A 294 13.65 17.63 1.43
C PHE A 294 13.38 18.63 0.30
N GLU A 295 13.69 19.91 0.48
CA GLU A 295 13.48 20.97 -0.52
C GLU A 295 14.14 20.67 -1.88
N PRO A 296 15.32 20.03 -1.97
CA PRO A 296 15.88 19.64 -3.27
C PRO A 296 14.99 18.69 -4.08
N LEU A 297 14.17 17.85 -3.42
CA LEU A 297 13.22 16.96 -4.10
C LEU A 297 12.05 17.73 -4.70
N LEU A 298 11.62 18.83 -4.06
CA LEU A 298 10.60 19.73 -4.60
C LEU A 298 11.11 20.43 -5.87
N VAL A 299 12.35 20.93 -5.85
CA VAL A 299 12.98 21.56 -7.04
C VAL A 299 13.10 20.54 -8.17
N ARG A 300 13.49 19.30 -7.85
CA ARG A 300 13.56 18.19 -8.80
C ARG A 300 12.20 17.89 -9.41
N TYR A 301 11.16 17.81 -8.59
CA TYR A 301 9.79 17.58 -9.04
C TYR A 301 9.28 18.66 -9.99
N VAL A 302 9.43 19.94 -9.65
CA VAL A 302 8.99 21.04 -10.52
C VAL A 302 9.76 21.01 -11.86
N SER A 303 11.07 20.73 -11.81
CA SER A 303 11.90 20.63 -13.01
C SER A 303 11.49 19.45 -13.88
N TRP A 304 11.30 18.27 -13.28
CA TRP A 304 10.87 17.06 -13.96
C TRP A 304 9.49 17.23 -14.60
N ILE A 305 8.52 17.84 -13.91
CA ILE A 305 7.20 18.09 -14.50
C ILE A 305 7.32 19.02 -15.71
N ARG A 306 8.08 20.12 -15.59
CA ARG A 306 8.26 21.08 -16.69
C ARG A 306 8.94 20.45 -17.91
N GLU A 307 9.85 19.52 -17.69
CA GLU A 307 10.56 18.83 -18.77
C GLU A 307 9.75 17.68 -19.40
N THR A 308 8.86 17.06 -18.62
CA THR A 308 8.13 15.85 -19.01
C THR A 308 6.74 16.14 -19.56
N PHE A 309 6.07 17.16 -19.03
CA PHE A 309 4.72 17.57 -19.41
C PHE A 309 4.75 18.98 -20.01
N THR A 310 3.86 19.25 -20.97
CA THR A 310 3.76 20.60 -21.56
C THR A 310 2.91 21.57 -20.73
N SER A 311 2.38 21.09 -19.60
CA SER A 311 1.57 21.86 -18.65
C SER A 311 2.45 22.81 -17.82
N PRO A 312 1.94 24.00 -17.41
CA PRO A 312 2.68 24.86 -16.50
C PRO A 312 2.86 24.16 -15.15
N ALA A 313 4.04 23.55 -14.95
CA ALA A 313 4.43 22.84 -13.72
C ALA A 313 4.17 23.63 -12.44
N ILE A 314 4.24 24.97 -12.55
CA ILE A 314 4.01 25.93 -11.46
C ILE A 314 2.55 25.89 -10.96
N ALA A 315 1.58 25.45 -11.78
CA ALA A 315 0.17 25.44 -11.41
C ALA A 315 -0.27 24.17 -10.66
N VAL A 316 0.44 23.04 -10.78
CA VAL A 316 0.01 21.75 -10.20
C VAL A 316 -0.14 21.82 -8.68
N LEU A 317 0.89 22.27 -7.96
CA LEU A 317 0.87 22.32 -6.50
C LEU A 317 -0.08 23.41 -5.95
N PRO A 318 -0.16 24.63 -6.52
CA PRO A 318 -1.17 25.61 -6.15
C PRO A 318 -2.61 25.12 -6.40
N SER A 319 -2.89 24.49 -7.53
CA SER A 319 -4.22 23.93 -7.82
C SER A 319 -4.58 22.84 -6.82
N LEU A 320 -3.64 21.93 -6.53
CA LEU A 320 -3.82 20.92 -5.48
C LEU A 320 -4.09 21.57 -4.13
N HIS A 321 -3.38 22.64 -3.76
CA HIS A 321 -3.62 23.35 -2.51
C HIS A 321 -5.03 23.94 -2.45
N LEU A 322 -5.47 24.63 -3.50
CA LEU A 322 -6.81 25.24 -3.56
C LEU A 322 -7.91 24.18 -3.48
N SER A 323 -7.79 23.09 -4.25
CA SER A 323 -8.73 21.98 -4.18
C SER A 323 -8.68 21.24 -2.84
N ALA A 324 -7.52 21.16 -2.20
CA ALA A 324 -7.37 20.63 -0.84
C ALA A 324 -8.00 21.53 0.25
N LEU A 325 -8.45 22.74 -0.09
CA LEU A 325 -9.30 23.56 0.77
C LEU A 325 -10.79 23.30 0.52
N ASP A 326 -11.19 22.87 -0.69
CA ASP A 326 -12.59 22.62 -1.08
C ASP A 326 -13.17 21.33 -0.45
N GLU A 327 -14.20 21.44 0.38
CA GLU A 327 -14.71 20.36 1.26
C GLU A 327 -15.38 19.17 0.56
N ASN A 328 -15.53 19.19 -0.76
CA ASN A 328 -16.36 18.23 -1.48
C ASN A 328 -15.67 16.91 -1.88
N LEU A 329 -14.34 16.82 -1.81
CA LEU A 329 -13.58 15.65 -2.31
C LEU A 329 -12.52 15.16 -1.32
N LEU A 330 -12.30 13.85 -1.34
CA LEU A 330 -11.18 13.18 -0.66
C LEU A 330 -9.85 13.64 -1.27
N PHE A 331 -8.80 13.71 -0.45
CA PHE A 331 -7.49 14.19 -0.89
C PHE A 331 -6.89 13.32 -1.99
N GLY A 332 -7.03 12.00 -1.87
CA GLY A 332 -6.65 11.04 -2.91
C GLY A 332 -7.30 11.34 -4.26
N ASP A 333 -8.60 11.62 -4.26
CA ASP A 333 -9.39 11.94 -5.45
C ASP A 333 -9.04 13.30 -6.04
N ILE A 334 -8.77 14.30 -5.19
CA ILE A 334 -8.28 15.61 -5.63
C ILE A 334 -6.95 15.44 -6.38
N VAL A 335 -6.00 14.70 -5.81
CA VAL A 335 -4.70 14.45 -6.47
C VAL A 335 -4.91 13.78 -7.82
N ARG A 336 -5.72 12.71 -7.87
CA ARG A 336 -6.00 11.99 -9.11
C ARG A 336 -6.64 12.90 -10.15
N SER A 337 -7.61 13.72 -9.76
CA SER A 337 -8.29 14.67 -10.62
C SER A 337 -7.30 15.71 -11.19
N ILE A 338 -6.46 16.31 -10.35
CA ILE A 338 -5.46 17.30 -10.77
C ILE A 338 -4.42 16.66 -11.70
N VAL A 339 -3.92 15.48 -11.37
CA VAL A 339 -2.97 14.75 -12.23
C VAL A 339 -3.61 14.42 -13.57
N ALA A 340 -4.84 13.91 -13.58
CA ALA A 340 -5.57 13.62 -14.81
C ALA A 340 -5.79 14.89 -15.64
N GLU A 341 -6.40 15.93 -15.08
CA GLU A 341 -6.72 17.17 -15.81
C GLU A 341 -5.46 17.86 -16.36
N ARG A 342 -4.39 17.93 -15.55
CA ARG A 342 -3.23 18.77 -15.83
C ARG A 342 -2.08 18.04 -16.49
N LEU A 343 -1.97 16.72 -16.32
CA LEU A 343 -0.80 15.92 -16.73
C LEU A 343 -1.14 14.77 -17.69
N SER A 344 -2.40 14.34 -17.81
CA SER A 344 -2.74 13.18 -18.68
C SER A 344 -2.78 13.49 -20.18
N SER A 345 -3.13 14.72 -20.57
CA SER A 345 -3.38 15.11 -21.98
C SER A 345 -2.12 15.51 -22.77
N THR A 346 -0.93 15.51 -22.14
CA THR A 346 0.26 16.18 -22.69
C THR A 346 1.56 15.36 -22.61
N THR A 347 1.46 14.06 -22.30
CA THR A 347 2.64 13.20 -22.19
C THR A 347 3.31 12.96 -23.55
N ARG A 348 4.63 13.12 -23.61
CA ARG A 348 5.41 12.55 -24.72
C ARG A 348 5.34 11.02 -24.62
N PRO A 349 4.95 10.29 -25.68
CA PRO A 349 4.84 8.82 -25.64
C PRO A 349 6.12 8.13 -25.16
N GLU A 350 7.27 8.71 -25.50
CA GLU A 350 8.62 8.23 -25.19
C GLU A 350 8.98 8.24 -23.70
N ARG A 351 8.21 8.92 -22.84
CA ARG A 351 8.49 9.07 -21.40
C ARG A 351 7.45 8.41 -20.49
N LYS A 352 6.55 7.60 -21.06
CA LYS A 352 5.73 6.69 -20.28
C LYS A 352 6.62 5.59 -19.68
N CYS A 353 6.14 4.94 -18.62
CA CYS A 353 6.73 3.68 -18.21
C CYS A 353 6.70 2.74 -19.42
N SER A 354 7.88 2.34 -19.92
CA SER A 354 8.03 1.32 -20.96
C SER A 354 8.86 0.17 -20.38
N PRO A 355 8.49 -1.10 -20.66
CA PRO A 355 9.29 -2.27 -20.28
C PRO A 355 10.76 -2.14 -20.70
N ASP A 356 11.03 -1.51 -21.85
CA ASP A 356 12.39 -1.30 -22.38
C ASP A 356 13.28 -0.44 -21.46
N ASN A 357 12.68 0.41 -20.63
CA ASN A 357 13.42 1.28 -19.71
C ASN A 357 13.78 0.56 -18.39
N ILE A 358 13.15 -0.57 -18.08
CA ILE A 358 13.30 -1.29 -16.81
C ILE A 358 14.73 -1.81 -16.57
N PRO A 359 15.46 -2.40 -17.55
CA PRO A 359 16.84 -2.85 -17.32
C PRO A 359 17.79 -1.72 -16.90
N GLY A 360 17.67 -0.56 -17.56
CA GLY A 360 18.45 0.63 -17.22
C GLY A 360 18.07 1.18 -15.85
N ALA A 361 16.77 1.23 -15.55
CA ALA A 361 16.24 1.68 -14.27
C ALA A 361 16.66 0.77 -13.10
N LEU A 362 16.70 -0.55 -13.29
CA LEU A 362 17.21 -1.50 -12.30
C LEU A 362 18.68 -1.29 -11.98
N THR A 363 19.49 -1.06 -13.02
CA THR A 363 20.93 -0.76 -12.85
C THR A 363 21.11 0.55 -12.06
N ALA A 364 20.35 1.59 -12.42
CA ALA A 364 20.37 2.86 -11.71
C ALA A 364 19.93 2.69 -10.25
N THR A 365 18.86 1.94 -10.00
CA THR A 365 18.33 1.65 -8.65
C THR A 365 19.33 0.85 -7.82
N ARG A 366 20.02 -0.14 -8.42
CA ARG A 366 21.07 -0.90 -7.75
C ARG A 366 22.19 0.00 -7.26
N ASN A 367 22.66 0.92 -8.10
CA ASN A 367 23.73 1.85 -7.75
C ASN A 367 23.25 2.83 -6.67
N ALA A 368 22.05 3.38 -6.87
CA ALA A 368 21.35 4.19 -5.88
C ALA A 368 21.27 3.52 -4.50
N ILE A 369 20.89 2.24 -4.45
CA ILE A 369 20.81 1.46 -3.22
C ILE A 369 22.21 1.26 -2.63
N ALA A 370 23.21 0.91 -3.44
CA ALA A 370 24.59 0.70 -2.97
C ALA A 370 25.18 1.96 -2.31
N ASP A 371 24.78 3.16 -2.76
CA ASP A 371 25.24 4.44 -2.23
C ASP A 371 24.47 4.91 -0.97
N LEU A 372 23.51 4.14 -0.47
CA LEU A 372 22.70 4.55 0.68
C LEU A 372 23.50 4.57 1.98
N ALA A 373 23.26 5.63 2.75
CA ALA A 373 23.62 5.70 4.16
C ALA A 373 22.62 4.86 5.00
N ILE A 374 22.93 3.57 5.16
CA ILE A 374 22.05 2.59 5.83
C ILE A 374 21.96 2.78 7.35
N ASP A 375 22.90 3.53 7.93
CA ASP A 375 22.95 3.91 9.34
C ASP A 375 21.88 4.94 9.72
N VAL A 376 21.49 5.79 8.76
CA VAL A 376 20.45 6.82 8.95
C VAL A 376 19.11 6.44 8.34
N LEU A 377 19.06 5.46 7.42
CA LEU A 377 17.82 4.99 6.84
C LEU A 377 16.99 4.21 7.89
N PRO A 378 15.72 4.59 8.15
CA PRO A 378 14.87 3.89 9.11
C PRO A 378 14.67 2.41 8.77
N GLU A 379 14.44 1.60 9.80
CA GLU A 379 13.99 0.22 9.63
C GLU A 379 12.53 0.19 9.13
N GLY A 380 12.18 -0.84 8.36
CA GLY A 380 10.81 -1.05 7.87
C GLY A 380 10.75 -1.55 6.44
N ASP A 381 9.56 -1.48 5.87
CA ASP A 381 9.23 -1.97 4.54
C ASP A 381 9.20 -0.80 3.53
N TYR A 382 9.68 -1.03 2.30
CA TYR A 382 9.91 -0.01 1.27
C TYR A 382 9.43 -0.49 -0.10
N ASP A 383 8.91 0.43 -0.90
CA ASP A 383 8.48 0.19 -2.27
C ASP A 383 9.69 0.14 -3.23
N LEU A 384 10.08 -1.06 -3.66
CA LEU A 384 11.12 -1.23 -4.67
C LEU A 384 10.63 -0.85 -6.07
N ALA A 385 9.36 -1.16 -6.37
CA ALA A 385 8.80 -0.90 -7.69
C ALA A 385 8.75 0.61 -7.93
N GLY A 386 8.23 1.39 -6.97
CA GLY A 386 8.22 2.85 -7.03
C GLY A 386 9.60 3.47 -7.24
N LEU A 387 10.64 2.94 -6.58
CA LEU A 387 12.03 3.39 -6.78
C LEU A 387 12.55 3.11 -8.19
N VAL A 388 12.29 1.90 -8.71
CA VAL A 388 12.68 1.56 -10.09
C VAL A 388 11.90 2.41 -11.08
N LEU A 389 10.60 2.62 -10.85
CA LEU A 389 9.75 3.45 -11.70
C LEU A 389 10.22 4.91 -11.72
N ASP A 390 10.67 5.47 -10.60
CA ASP A 390 11.27 6.82 -10.56
C ASP A 390 12.47 6.96 -11.49
N HIS A 391 13.30 5.91 -11.59
CA HIS A 391 14.40 5.88 -12.55
C HIS A 391 13.90 5.66 -13.99
N ALA A 392 12.92 4.78 -14.19
CA ALA A 392 12.37 4.46 -15.51
C ALA A 392 11.69 5.65 -16.19
N ILE A 393 11.04 6.52 -15.42
CA ILE A 393 10.39 7.76 -15.90
C ILE A 393 11.34 8.97 -15.89
N GLY A 394 12.61 8.76 -15.52
CA GLY A 394 13.63 9.80 -15.48
C GLY A 394 13.43 10.87 -14.41
N TYR A 395 12.66 10.57 -13.35
CA TYR A 395 12.47 11.48 -12.21
C TYR A 395 13.76 11.63 -11.39
N THR A 396 14.50 10.54 -11.21
CA THR A 396 15.68 10.53 -10.34
C THR A 396 16.96 10.08 -11.07
N ARG A 397 18.09 10.74 -10.74
CA ARG A 397 19.43 10.44 -11.28
C ARG A 397 20.42 9.92 -10.22
N GLN A 398 20.13 10.13 -8.94
CA GLN A 398 20.88 9.64 -7.79
C GLN A 398 19.88 9.43 -6.65
N ALA A 399 19.92 8.26 -6.00
CA ALA A 399 19.13 8.05 -4.80
C ALA A 399 19.84 8.70 -3.61
N ASP A 400 19.13 9.65 -3.05
CA ASP A 400 19.40 10.19 -1.74
C ASP A 400 18.63 9.34 -0.72
N THR A 401 19.19 9.07 0.45
CA THR A 401 18.44 8.41 1.54
C THR A 401 17.10 9.11 1.80
N ARG A 402 17.02 10.44 1.65
CA ARG A 402 15.77 11.21 1.71
C ARG A 402 14.76 10.79 0.66
N HIS A 403 15.20 10.54 -0.57
CA HIS A 403 14.32 10.06 -1.63
C HIS A 403 13.77 8.66 -1.33
N VAL A 404 14.63 7.74 -0.89
CA VAL A 404 14.21 6.37 -0.50
C VAL A 404 13.21 6.40 0.65
N ARG A 405 13.36 7.33 1.60
CA ARG A 405 12.42 7.49 2.73
C ARG A 405 10.99 7.81 2.29
N LEU A 406 10.80 8.48 1.16
CA LEU A 406 9.45 8.76 0.62
C LEU A 406 8.74 7.48 0.15
N HIS A 407 9.51 6.43 -0.20
CA HIS A 407 9.01 5.12 -0.60
C HIS A 407 8.76 4.15 0.56
N ARG A 408 8.88 4.62 1.81
CA ARG A 408 8.58 3.79 2.98
C ARG A 408 7.08 3.45 3.05
N LEU A 409 6.79 2.17 3.23
CA LEU A 409 5.44 1.64 3.46
C LEU A 409 5.13 1.77 4.96
N LEU A 410 3.98 2.36 5.29
CA LEU A 410 3.53 2.68 6.66
C LEU A 410 2.06 2.32 6.85
#